data_AF-A0A1Y1LY58-F1
#
_entry.id   AF-A0A1Y1LY58-F1
#
_cell.length_a   1.000
_cell.length_b   1.000
_cell.length_c   1.000
_cell.angle_alpha   90.00
_cell.angle_beta   90.00
_cell.angle_gamma   90.00
#
_symmetry.space_group_name_H-M   'P 1'
#
loop_
_entity.id
_entity.type
_entity.pdbx_description
1 polymer ?
#
loop_
_entity_poly.entity_id
_entity_poly.type
_entity_poly.pdbx_seq_one_letter_code
_entity_poly.pdbx_strand_id
1 'polypeptide(L)'
;MRQCSLRLMSLQSLNSEIIQFSAIYNETVVGEPILLVTAPGTDPSVEIREFASEKLGKDQYVEIAMGEGQESKTLAALAEAGEQGHWLVLKNLHLVTAWLPILCQNMKRMQLHKSFR
;
A
#
# COMPACT_ATOMS: atom_id res chain seq x y z
N MET A 1 30.03 -12.44 -10.38
CA MET A 1 28.73 -11.98 -10.93
C MET A 1 28.44 -10.50 -10.65
N ARG A 2 28.49 -10.03 -9.39
CA ARG A 2 28.24 -8.62 -9.00
C ARG A 2 28.97 -7.57 -9.85
N GLN A 3 30.28 -7.72 -10.06
CA GLN A 3 31.11 -6.76 -10.80
C GLN A 3 30.99 -6.85 -12.33
N CYS A 4 30.40 -7.92 -12.85
CA CYS A 4 30.07 -8.07 -14.27
C CYS A 4 28.74 -7.35 -14.56
N SER A 5 27.73 -7.54 -13.70
CA SER A 5 26.43 -6.87 -13.79
C SER A 5 26.55 -5.34 -13.69
N LEU A 6 27.34 -4.83 -12.73
CA LEU A 6 27.57 -3.38 -12.59
C LEU A 6 28.18 -2.75 -13.84
N ARG A 7 29.15 -3.43 -14.48
CA ARG A 7 29.81 -2.95 -15.70
C ARG A 7 28.89 -3.02 -16.92
N LEU A 8 28.09 -4.07 -17.07
CA LEU A 8 27.16 -4.22 -18.19
C LEU A 8 26.00 -3.22 -18.11
N MET A 9 25.49 -2.93 -16.90
CA MET A 9 24.37 -2.02 -16.68
C MET A 9 24.79 -0.56 -16.46
N SER A 10 26.09 -0.26 -16.46
CA SER A 10 26.63 1.07 -16.11
C SER A 10 26.14 1.61 -14.75
N LEU A 11 25.90 0.72 -13.79
CA LEU A 11 25.46 1.09 -12.45
C LEU A 11 26.66 1.23 -11.50
N GLN A 12 26.60 2.19 -10.58
CA GLN A 12 27.61 2.39 -9.55
C GLN A 12 27.44 1.46 -8.34
N SER A 13 26.20 0.99 -8.10
CA SER A 13 25.87 0.06 -7.02
C SER A 13 24.69 -0.84 -7.41
N LEU A 14 24.63 -2.03 -6.82
CA LEU A 14 23.47 -2.93 -6.91
C LEU A 14 22.56 -2.79 -5.69
N ASN A 15 22.92 -1.95 -4.71
CA ASN A 15 22.05 -1.70 -3.57
C ASN A 15 20.88 -0.84 -4.03
N SER A 16 19.67 -1.25 -3.66
CA SER A 16 18.51 -0.36 -3.72
C SER A 16 18.76 0.81 -2.76
N GLU A 17 18.48 2.03 -3.22
CA GLU A 17 18.48 3.20 -2.33
C GLU A 17 17.46 3.00 -1.20
N ILE A 18 17.67 3.64 -0.05
CA ILE A 18 16.69 3.63 1.05
C ILE A 18 15.47 4.41 0.55
N ILE A 19 14.41 3.68 0.22
CA ILE A 19 13.19 4.27 -0.32
C ILE A 19 12.40 4.92 0.83
N GLN A 20 12.15 6.23 0.72
CA GLN A 20 11.32 6.97 1.68
C GLN A 20 9.85 6.98 1.22
N PHE A 21 8.90 6.91 2.16
CA PHE A 21 7.47 6.96 1.86
C PHE A 21 7.03 8.25 1.15
N SER A 22 7.73 9.36 1.39
CA SER A 22 7.51 10.62 0.68
C SER A 22 7.74 10.53 -0.82
N ALA A 23 8.80 9.81 -1.24
CA ALA A 23 9.11 9.59 -2.65
C ALA A 23 8.06 8.68 -3.29
N ILE A 24 7.72 7.56 -2.63
CA ILE A 24 6.68 6.64 -3.09
C ILE A 24 5.36 7.39 -3.27
N TYR A 25 4.95 8.18 -2.28
CA TYR A 25 3.69 8.92 -2.31
C TYR A 25 3.59 9.86 -3.52
N ASN A 26 4.68 10.55 -3.87
CA ASN A 26 4.70 11.49 -5.00
C ASN A 26 4.56 10.77 -6.36
N GLU A 27 4.97 9.52 -6.45
CA GLU A 27 4.86 8.70 -7.67
C GLU A 27 3.52 7.97 -7.76
N THR A 28 2.73 7.94 -6.68
CA THR A 28 1.48 7.18 -6.62
C THR A 28 0.27 7.95 -7.15
N VAL A 29 -0.58 7.23 -7.88
CA VAL A 29 -1.85 7.74 -8.39
C VAL A 29 -3.04 7.04 -7.72
N VAL A 30 -4.19 7.71 -7.73
CA VAL A 30 -5.44 7.12 -7.25
C VAL A 30 -5.85 5.94 -8.11
N GLY A 31 -6.28 4.86 -7.47
CA GLY A 31 -6.74 3.65 -8.15
C GLY A 31 -5.63 2.65 -8.47
N GLU A 32 -4.36 2.99 -8.19
CA GLU A 32 -3.24 2.08 -8.21
C GLU A 32 -2.80 1.77 -6.77
N PRO A 33 -3.10 0.56 -6.25
CA PRO A 33 -2.80 0.21 -4.87
C PRO A 33 -1.30 -0.07 -4.71
N ILE A 34 -0.76 0.33 -3.56
CA ILE A 34 0.65 0.13 -3.22
C ILE A 34 0.81 -1.22 -2.54
N LEU A 35 1.60 -2.12 -3.14
CA LEU A 35 1.93 -3.40 -2.53
C LEU A 35 3.28 -3.31 -1.81
N LEU A 36 3.25 -3.46 -0.48
CA LEU A 36 4.44 -3.55 0.35
C LEU A 36 4.74 -5.00 0.69
N VAL A 37 5.94 -5.46 0.32
CA VAL A 37 6.44 -6.79 0.65
C VAL A 37 7.43 -6.64 1.81
N THR A 38 7.11 -7.25 2.94
CA THR A 38 7.93 -7.17 4.15
C THR A 38 8.60 -8.50 4.43
N ALA A 39 9.81 -8.44 4.99
CA ALA A 39 10.45 -9.61 5.58
C ALA A 39 9.74 -9.98 6.90
N PRO A 40 9.76 -11.26 7.32
CA PRO A 40 9.25 -11.66 8.63
C PRO A 40 9.88 -10.82 9.75
N GLY A 41 9.06 -10.24 10.63
CA GLY A 41 9.50 -9.40 11.73
C GLY A 41 9.71 -7.91 11.39
N THR A 42 9.48 -7.50 10.15
CA THR A 42 9.46 -6.08 9.75
C THR A 42 8.03 -5.63 9.51
N ASP A 43 7.56 -4.63 10.28
CA ASP A 43 6.23 -4.02 10.11
C ASP A 43 6.37 -2.50 9.84
N PRO A 44 6.12 -2.05 8.60
CA PRO A 44 6.19 -0.63 8.24
C PRO A 44 4.96 0.17 8.72
N SER A 45 3.98 -0.46 9.38
CA SER A 45 2.71 0.17 9.71
C SER A 45 2.83 1.44 10.56
N VAL A 46 3.83 1.51 11.44
CA VAL A 46 4.03 2.69 12.30
C VAL A 46 4.45 3.89 11.45
N GLU A 47 5.46 3.70 10.60
CA GLU A 47 5.96 4.74 9.69
C GLU A 47 4.88 5.21 8.71
N ILE A 48 4.08 4.29 8.17
CA ILE A 48 2.97 4.63 7.27
C ILE A 48 1.90 5.45 8.01
N ARG A 49 1.55 5.07 9.24
CA ARG A 49 0.55 5.78 10.04
C ARG A 49 1.02 7.19 10.40
N GLU A 50 2.27 7.35 10.79
CA GLU A 50 2.87 8.66 11.06
C GLU A 50 2.86 9.53 9.81
N PHE A 51 3.29 8.98 8.67
CA PHE A 51 3.26 9.67 7.39
C PHE A 51 1.83 10.05 6.95
N ALA A 52 0.86 9.16 7.14
CA ALA A 52 -0.54 9.44 6.85
C ALA A 52 -1.09 10.56 7.75
N SER A 53 -0.75 10.55 9.04
CA SER A 53 -1.13 11.61 9.98
C SER A 53 -0.57 12.97 9.59
N GLU A 54 0.63 13.03 9.02
CA GLU A 54 1.22 14.27 8.51
C GLU A 54 0.55 14.76 7.23
N LYS A 55 0.05 13.85 6.38
CA LYS A 55 -0.53 14.19 5.07
C LYS A 55 -2.03 14.47 5.08
N LEU A 56 -2.79 13.70 5.86
CA LEU A 56 -4.26 13.74 5.90
C LEU A 56 -4.82 14.17 7.26
N GLY A 57 -4.06 14.02 8.34
CA GLY A 57 -4.54 14.15 9.71
C GLY A 57 -4.84 12.81 10.38
N LYS A 58 -5.00 12.82 11.70
CA LYS A 58 -5.03 11.59 12.53
C LYS A 58 -6.20 10.64 12.26
N ASP A 59 -7.34 11.15 11.82
CA ASP A 59 -8.58 10.36 11.73
C ASP A 59 -8.87 9.81 10.33
N GLN A 60 -7.96 10.03 9.37
CA GLN A 60 -8.15 9.66 7.96
C GLN A 60 -7.32 8.42 7.54
N TYR A 61 -6.94 7.59 8.51
CA TYR A 61 -6.15 6.37 8.32
C TYR A 61 -6.88 5.17 8.90
N VAL A 62 -7.14 4.15 8.08
CA VAL A 62 -7.81 2.90 8.46
C VAL A 62 -6.88 1.74 8.18
N GLU A 63 -6.67 0.87 9.18
CA GLU A 63 -5.91 -0.35 9.01
C GLU A 63 -6.74 -1.60 9.34
N ILE A 64 -6.65 -2.61 8.48
CA ILE A 64 -7.34 -3.88 8.65
C ILE A 64 -6.34 -5.02 8.48
N ALA A 65 -6.21 -5.86 9.51
CA ALA A 65 -5.49 -7.12 9.40
C ALA A 65 -6.40 -8.16 8.76
N MET A 66 -6.01 -8.65 7.58
CA MET A 66 -6.77 -9.66 6.86
C MET A 66 -6.67 -11.02 7.54
N GLY A 67 -7.79 -11.73 7.52
CA GLY A 67 -7.99 -13.08 8.02
C GLY A 67 -9.36 -13.57 7.57
N GLU A 68 -9.71 -14.80 7.96
CA GLU A 68 -11.00 -15.39 7.62
C GLU A 68 -12.15 -14.50 8.12
N GLY A 69 -13.08 -14.17 7.21
CA GLY A 69 -14.28 -13.37 7.52
C GLY A 69 -14.08 -11.85 7.52
N GLN A 70 -12.88 -11.33 7.24
CA GLN A 70 -12.63 -9.88 7.16
C GLN A 70 -12.99 -9.27 5.79
N GLU A 71 -13.34 -10.08 4.80
CA GLU A 71 -13.62 -9.65 3.43
C GLU A 71 -14.76 -8.62 3.37
N SER A 72 -15.87 -8.93 4.04
CA SER A 72 -17.06 -8.05 4.04
C SER A 72 -16.76 -6.70 4.72
N LYS A 73 -16.09 -6.73 5.87
CA LYS A 73 -15.65 -5.53 6.59
C LYS A 73 -14.70 -4.69 5.73
N THR A 74 -13.81 -5.35 5.01
CA THR A 74 -12.83 -4.68 4.14
C THR A 74 -13.50 -3.99 2.96
N LEU A 75 -14.52 -4.60 2.34
CA LEU A 75 -15.27 -3.95 1.26
C LEU A 75 -16.05 -2.72 1.74
N ALA A 76 -16.65 -2.80 2.93
CA ALA A 76 -17.33 -1.65 3.53
C ALA A 76 -16.35 -0.51 3.81
N ALA A 77 -15.20 -0.83 4.42
CA ALA A 77 -14.15 0.16 4.67
C ALA A 77 -13.55 0.73 3.38
N LEU A 78 -13.41 -0.09 2.33
CA LEU A 78 -12.95 0.37 1.01
C LEU A 78 -13.93 1.37 0.40
N ALA A 79 -15.24 1.10 0.47
CA ALA A 79 -16.25 2.02 -0.04
C ALA A 79 -16.20 3.36 0.71
N GLU A 80 -16.19 3.30 2.05
CA GLU A 80 -16.15 4.50 2.88
C GLU A 80 -14.86 5.30 2.68
N ALA A 81 -13.70 4.66 2.74
CA ALA A 81 -12.42 5.32 2.54
C ALA A 81 -12.28 5.86 1.11
N GLY A 82 -12.77 5.12 0.12
CA GLY A 82 -12.79 5.53 -1.28
C GLY A 82 -13.58 6.81 -1.51
N GLU A 83 -14.73 6.97 -0.86
CA GLU A 83 -15.56 8.18 -0.94
C GLU A 83 -14.98 9.35 -0.14
N GLN A 84 -14.49 9.09 1.08
CA GLN A 84 -14.00 10.13 2.00
C GLN A 84 -12.55 10.56 1.68
N GLY A 85 -11.81 9.76 0.91
CA GLY A 85 -10.40 10.01 0.61
C GLY A 85 -9.43 9.60 1.71
N HIS A 86 -9.85 8.70 2.60
CA HIS A 86 -9.01 8.14 3.65
C HIS A 86 -8.01 7.13 3.08
N TRP A 87 -6.98 6.80 3.85
CA TRP A 87 -6.05 5.75 3.48
C TRP A 87 -6.47 4.43 4.09
N LEU A 88 -6.54 3.38 3.27
CA LEU A 88 -6.89 2.03 3.71
C LEU A 88 -5.70 1.09 3.56
N VAL A 89 -5.14 0.67 4.69
CA VAL A 89 -4.02 -0.28 4.72
C VAL A 89 -4.52 -1.67 5.08
N LEU A 90 -4.31 -2.63 4.17
CA LEU A 90 -4.60 -4.04 4.41
C LEU A 90 -3.34 -4.81 4.77
N LYS A 91 -3.30 -5.39 5.97
CA LYS A 91 -2.17 -6.20 6.46
C LYS A 91 -2.45 -7.67 6.24
N ASN A 92 -1.40 -8.49 6.21
CA ASN A 92 -1.49 -9.95 6.08
C ASN A 92 -2.28 -10.43 4.85
N LEU A 93 -2.25 -9.68 3.74
CA LEU A 93 -2.95 -10.04 2.50
C LEU A 93 -2.57 -11.42 1.95
N HIS A 94 -1.38 -11.92 2.28
CA HIS A 94 -0.92 -13.26 1.93
C HIS A 94 -1.80 -14.39 2.50
N LEU A 95 -2.61 -14.12 3.53
CA LEU A 95 -3.57 -15.08 4.09
C LEU A 95 -4.85 -15.22 3.26
N VAL A 96 -5.16 -14.25 2.39
CA VAL A 96 -6.43 -14.14 1.65
C VAL A 96 -6.22 -13.86 0.16
N THR A 97 -5.17 -14.45 -0.43
CA THR A 97 -4.76 -14.18 -1.82
C THR A 97 -5.85 -14.48 -2.86
N ALA A 98 -6.68 -15.50 -2.63
CA ALA A 98 -7.80 -15.85 -3.51
C ALA A 98 -8.87 -14.75 -3.61
N TRP A 99 -8.94 -13.85 -2.61
CA TRP A 99 -9.92 -12.79 -2.55
C TRP A 99 -9.46 -11.48 -3.22
N LEU A 100 -8.15 -11.31 -3.47
CA LEU A 100 -7.59 -10.10 -4.10
C LEU A 100 -8.25 -9.71 -5.44
N PRO A 101 -8.59 -10.65 -6.35
CA PRO A 101 -9.27 -10.28 -7.59
C PRO A 101 -10.62 -9.58 -7.37
N ILE A 102 -11.35 -9.96 -6.31
CA ILE A 102 -12.63 -9.37 -5.94
C ILE A 102 -12.40 -7.95 -5.42
N LEU A 103 -11.40 -7.75 -4.57
CA LEU A 103 -11.01 -6.43 -4.08
C LEU A 103 -10.66 -5.48 -5.23
N CYS A 104 -9.78 -5.91 -6.15
CA CYS A 104 -9.38 -5.11 -7.30
C CYS A 104 -10.56 -4.77 -8.23
N GLN A 105 -11.50 -5.71 -8.42
CA GLN A 105 -12.69 -5.45 -9.23
C GLN A 105 -13.62 -4.41 -8.60
N ASN A 106 -13.80 -4.45 -7.28
CA ASN A 106 -14.61 -3.46 -6.57
C ASN A 106 -13.99 -2.07 -6.65
N MET A 107 -12.69 -1.95 -6.39
CA MET A 107 -11.96 -0.68 -6.47
C MET A 107 -12.04 -0.05 -7.88
N LYS A 108 -11.96 -0.85 -8.95
CA LYS A 108 -12.09 -0.36 -10.34
C LYS A 108 -13.49 0.17 -10.68
N ARG A 109 -14.53 -0.25 -9.96
CA ARG A 109 -15.92 0.17 -10.19
C ARG A 109 -16.30 1.42 -9.39
N MET A 110 -15.52 1.77 -8.38
CA MET A 110 -15.77 2.90 -7.50
C MET A 110 -15.23 4.21 -8.09
N GLN A 111 -15.89 5.32 -7.79
CA GLN A 111 -15.32 6.64 -8.00
C GLN A 111 -14.53 7.04 -6.76
N LEU A 112 -13.21 6.93 -6.86
CA LEU A 112 -12.31 7.17 -5.73
C LEU A 112 -11.98 8.66 -5.59
N HIS A 113 -11.95 9.15 -4.36
CA HIS A 113 -11.51 10.49 -4.03
C HIS A 113 -10.03 10.69 -4.38
N LYS A 114 -9.63 11.92 -4.74
CA LYS A 114 -8.26 12.23 -5.20
C LYS A 114 -7.17 11.95 -4.16
N SER A 115 -7.54 12.02 -2.88
CA SER A 115 -6.64 11.77 -1.75
C SER A 115 -6.59 10.30 -1.30
N PHE A 116 -7.49 9.44 -1.80
CA PHE A 116 -7.56 8.02 -1.44
C PHE A 116 -6.26 7.31 -1.80
N ARG A 117 -5.76 6.48 -0.89
CA ARG A 117 -4.62 5.58 -1.10
C ARG A 117 -4.86 4.24 -0.42
#